data_AF-A0A5D5AHI3-F1
#
_entry.id   AF-A0A5D5AHI3-F1
#
_cell.length_a   1.000
_cell.length_b   1.000
_cell.length_c   1.000
_cell.angle_alpha   90.00
_cell.angle_beta   90.00
_cell.angle_gamma   90.00
#
_symmetry.space_group_name_H-M   'P 1'
#
loop_
_entity.id
_entity.type
_entity.pdbx_description
1 polymer ?
#
loop_
_entity_poly.entity_id
_entity_poly.type
_entity_poly.pdbx_seq_one_letter_code
_entity_poly.pdbx_strand_id
1 'polypeptide(L)'
;MPSRTRRRTLQLAAGTLAVLAGCSERDRSDPPSADEPDEEIDVIDGVDVQTVGFEPTDEDVVAYEDGSSSRLPYVLDEADVDALDVRAEPLEIDGSVSIERGGNASSETNANGSSEPDENASNEPGGGPDDPLSFLRGIDYEESTGLLVQEEVSACYRNALQYVEHRNGDGVRVQFCQAKRDPDVECSVDDRRIQVTMIEIPIAYDSRPSRFGGGWRSNCRLPPDHPDVEDGDRR
;
A
#
# COMPACT_ATOMS: atom_id res chain seq x y z
N MET A 1 -32.80 -26.78 15.94
CA MET A 1 -32.56 -26.43 17.37
C MET A 1 -31.61 -27.47 17.95
N PRO A 2 -30.57 -27.13 18.74
CA PRO A 2 -30.48 -25.97 19.64
C PRO A 2 -29.27 -25.04 19.39
N SER A 3 -29.50 -23.76 19.67
CA SER A 3 -28.54 -22.66 19.73
C SER A 3 -27.67 -22.74 21.00
N ARG A 4 -26.35 -22.57 20.87
CA ARG A 4 -25.44 -22.46 22.01
C ARG A 4 -25.33 -21.00 22.47
N THR A 5 -26.29 -20.58 23.29
CA THR A 5 -26.20 -19.37 24.09
C THR A 5 -25.46 -19.71 25.39
N ARG A 6 -24.26 -19.18 25.61
CA ARG A 6 -23.63 -19.19 26.94
C ARG A 6 -23.45 -17.76 27.42
N ARG A 7 -24.47 -17.28 28.13
CA ARG A 7 -24.39 -16.13 29.04
C ARG A 7 -23.40 -16.50 30.14
N ARG A 8 -22.26 -15.80 30.23
CA ARG A 8 -21.41 -15.82 31.42
C ARG A 8 -21.86 -14.68 32.33
N THR A 9 -22.26 -15.10 33.52
CA THR A 9 -22.77 -14.35 34.65
C THR A 9 -21.66 -13.44 35.21
N LEU A 10 -21.90 -12.12 35.25
CA LEU A 10 -21.07 -11.19 36.00
C LEU A 10 -21.31 -11.41 37.50
N GLN A 11 -20.28 -11.87 38.20
CA GLN A 11 -20.26 -11.88 39.66
C GLN A 11 -19.58 -10.61 40.17
N LEU A 12 -20.41 -9.80 40.83
CA LEU A 12 -20.07 -8.71 41.74
C LEU A 12 -19.17 -9.23 42.86
N ALA A 13 -18.00 -8.63 43.04
CA ALA A 13 -17.28 -8.65 44.31
C ALA A 13 -16.70 -7.25 44.56
N ALA A 14 -17.34 -6.53 45.48
CA ALA A 14 -16.81 -5.33 46.08
C ALA A 14 -15.68 -5.70 47.05
N GLY A 15 -14.54 -5.03 46.94
CA GLY A 15 -13.41 -5.20 47.85
C GLY A 15 -12.59 -3.91 47.90
N THR A 16 -12.88 -3.08 48.90
CA THR A 16 -12.07 -1.91 49.25
C THR A 16 -10.80 -2.33 49.96
N LEU A 17 -9.65 -2.02 49.36
CA LEU A 17 -8.36 -1.94 50.04
C LEU A 17 -7.74 -0.57 49.79
N ALA A 18 -7.72 0.24 50.84
CA ALA A 18 -6.89 1.43 50.90
C ALA A 18 -5.45 0.99 51.24
N VAL A 19 -4.53 1.13 50.29
CA VAL A 19 -3.10 1.00 50.52
C VAL A 19 -2.44 2.28 50.02
N LEU A 20 -1.74 2.93 50.96
CA LEU A 20 -0.93 4.12 50.77
C LEU A 20 0.22 3.83 49.80
N ALA A 21 0.17 4.41 48.61
CA ALA A 21 1.34 4.65 47.78
C ALA A 21 1.34 6.14 47.43
N GLY A 22 2.31 6.88 47.98
CA GLY A 22 2.57 8.25 47.57
C GLY A 22 2.97 8.25 46.10
N CYS A 23 2.06 8.72 45.24
CA CYS A 23 2.41 9.14 43.90
C CYS A 23 3.34 10.34 44.05
N SER A 24 4.64 10.13 43.85
CA SER A 24 5.50 11.25 43.50
C SER A 24 5.04 11.73 42.13
N GLU A 25 4.31 12.84 42.11
CA GLU A 25 4.06 13.66 40.94
C GLU A 25 5.43 14.05 40.36
N ARG A 26 5.90 13.28 39.38
CA ARG A 26 6.94 13.71 38.45
C ARG A 26 6.23 14.07 37.16
N ASP A 27 5.49 15.17 37.24
CA ASP A 27 5.26 16.01 36.09
C ASP A 27 6.59 16.70 35.77
N ARG A 28 7.49 15.95 35.13
CA ARG A 28 8.47 16.56 34.26
C ARG A 28 7.80 16.51 32.90
N SER A 29 7.01 17.56 32.63
CA SER A 29 6.93 18.10 31.30
C SER A 29 8.37 18.31 30.82
N ASP A 30 8.93 17.29 30.16
CA ASP A 30 10.04 17.52 29.26
C ASP A 30 9.52 18.59 28.30
N PRO A 31 10.17 19.77 28.20
CA PRO A 31 9.86 20.67 27.10
C PRO A 31 10.01 19.85 25.81
N PRO A 32 9.16 20.03 24.78
CA PRO A 32 9.41 19.40 23.49
C PRO A 32 10.87 19.67 23.16
N SER A 33 11.64 18.61 22.95
CA SER A 33 13.05 18.71 22.61
C SER A 33 13.18 19.80 21.56
N ALA A 34 13.97 20.82 21.88
CA ALA A 34 14.26 21.91 20.99
C ALA A 34 14.84 21.33 19.70
N ASP A 35 14.26 21.73 18.56
CA ASP A 35 14.85 21.67 17.23
C ASP A 35 15.60 20.34 16.95
N GLU A 36 14.89 19.20 17.02
CA GLU A 36 15.25 18.15 16.07
C GLU A 36 14.92 18.76 14.69
N PRO A 37 15.88 18.86 13.76
CA PRO A 37 15.57 19.39 12.44
C PRO A 37 14.37 18.58 11.93
N ASP A 38 13.35 19.26 11.40
CA ASP A 38 12.30 18.60 10.63
C ASP A 38 13.03 17.66 9.66
N GLU A 39 12.97 16.34 9.92
CA GLU A 39 13.68 15.36 9.12
C GLU A 39 13.10 15.50 7.72
N GLU A 40 13.89 16.09 6.82
CA GLU A 40 13.52 16.29 5.43
C GLU A 40 13.10 14.94 4.88
N ILE A 41 11.87 14.86 4.38
CA ILE A 41 11.34 13.63 3.80
C ILE A 41 12.09 13.43 2.48
N ASP A 42 13.00 12.46 2.46
CA ASP A 42 13.74 12.07 1.26
C ASP A 42 12.84 11.18 0.38
N VAL A 43 11.97 11.83 -0.39
CA VAL A 43 10.98 11.19 -1.27
C VAL A 43 11.68 10.61 -2.50
N ILE A 44 11.31 9.38 -2.83
CA ILE A 44 11.74 8.69 -4.05
C ILE A 44 10.74 9.06 -5.17
N ASP A 45 11.24 9.78 -6.17
CA ASP A 45 10.52 10.11 -7.38
C ASP A 45 10.50 8.95 -8.38
N GLY A 46 9.64 9.03 -9.41
CA GLY A 46 9.65 8.09 -10.53
C GLY A 46 9.15 6.69 -10.17
N VAL A 47 8.31 6.59 -9.16
CA VAL A 47 7.69 5.34 -8.71
C VAL A 47 6.49 5.02 -9.58
N ASP A 48 6.41 3.78 -10.07
CA ASP A 48 5.24 3.25 -10.77
C ASP A 48 4.44 2.31 -9.83
N VAL A 49 3.12 2.30 -9.98
CA VAL A 49 2.23 1.54 -9.08
C VAL A 49 1.13 0.82 -9.86
N GLN A 50 0.84 -0.41 -9.46
CA GLN A 50 -0.33 -1.16 -9.89
C GLN A 50 -1.07 -1.73 -8.67
N THR A 51 -2.39 -1.70 -8.71
CA THR A 51 -3.23 -2.24 -7.64
C THR A 51 -4.23 -3.25 -8.20
N VAL A 52 -4.34 -4.40 -7.53
CA VAL A 52 -5.30 -5.45 -7.84
C VAL A 52 -6.13 -5.75 -6.58
N GLY A 53 -7.44 -5.95 -6.75
CA GLY A 53 -8.33 -6.31 -5.64
C GLY A 53 -8.74 -7.78 -5.69
N PHE A 54 -9.01 -8.35 -4.53
CA PHE A 54 -9.44 -9.74 -4.37
C PHE A 54 -10.55 -9.82 -3.31
N GLU A 55 -11.32 -10.91 -3.34
CA GLU A 55 -12.25 -11.23 -2.26
C GLU A 55 -11.53 -11.40 -0.92
N PRO A 56 -12.19 -11.07 0.21
CA PRO A 56 -11.60 -11.26 1.53
C PRO A 56 -11.41 -12.75 1.83
N THR A 57 -10.23 -13.10 2.36
CA THR A 57 -9.86 -14.46 2.77
C THR A 57 -9.09 -14.41 4.08
N ASP A 58 -9.11 -15.50 4.84
CA ASP A 58 -8.35 -15.65 6.09
C ASP A 58 -6.84 -15.90 5.84
N GLU A 59 -6.46 -16.15 4.59
CA GLU A 59 -5.09 -16.44 4.15
C GLU A 59 -4.53 -15.33 3.25
N ASP A 60 -3.22 -15.25 3.12
CA ASP A 60 -2.62 -14.30 2.17
C ASP A 60 -3.00 -14.68 0.73
N VAL A 61 -3.44 -13.69 -0.04
CA VAL A 61 -3.78 -13.87 -1.46
C VAL A 61 -2.53 -14.09 -2.29
N VAL A 62 -1.46 -13.38 -1.96
CA VAL A 62 -0.15 -13.56 -2.60
C VAL A 62 0.84 -14.03 -1.55
N ALA A 63 1.36 -15.24 -1.75
CA ALA A 63 2.29 -15.88 -0.83
C ALA A 63 3.33 -16.68 -1.61
N TYR A 64 4.45 -17.01 -0.98
CA TYR A 64 5.43 -17.90 -1.60
C TYR A 64 4.88 -19.34 -1.66
N GLU A 65 5.29 -20.10 -2.67
CA GLU A 65 4.91 -21.51 -2.86
C GLU A 65 5.23 -22.39 -1.64
N ASP A 66 6.30 -22.06 -0.90
CA ASP A 66 6.71 -22.78 0.31
C ASP A 66 5.78 -22.51 1.52
N GLY A 67 4.76 -21.68 1.34
CA GLY A 67 3.82 -21.27 2.38
C GLY A 67 4.42 -20.27 3.36
N SER A 68 5.64 -19.76 3.11
CA SER A 68 6.13 -18.61 3.83
C SER A 68 5.25 -17.42 3.48
N SER A 69 4.64 -16.81 4.51
CA SER A 69 3.94 -15.53 4.32
C SER A 69 4.92 -14.57 3.65
N SER A 70 4.43 -13.73 2.74
CA SER A 70 5.13 -12.65 2.02
C SER A 70 5.63 -11.52 2.96
N ARG A 71 6.10 -11.89 4.16
CA ARG A 71 6.53 -11.05 5.27
C ARG A 71 7.68 -10.11 4.93
N LEU A 72 8.29 -10.25 3.76
CA LEU A 72 9.16 -9.25 3.20
C LEU A 72 8.62 -8.85 1.82
N PRO A 73 8.28 -7.56 1.63
CA PRO A 73 7.58 -7.10 0.44
C PRO A 73 8.48 -6.96 -0.78
N TYR A 74 9.80 -7.11 -0.64
CA TYR A 74 10.76 -6.88 -1.73
C TYR A 74 10.85 -8.07 -2.68
N VAL A 75 10.66 -7.77 -3.96
CA VAL A 75 10.84 -8.64 -5.13
C VAL A 75 12.05 -8.08 -5.90
N LEU A 76 13.15 -8.83 -5.91
CA LEU A 76 14.44 -8.35 -6.43
C LEU A 76 14.76 -8.84 -7.83
N ASP A 77 14.09 -9.90 -8.28
CA ASP A 77 14.34 -10.53 -9.56
C ASP A 77 13.11 -11.33 -10.02
N GLU A 78 13.15 -11.81 -11.26
CA GLU A 78 12.08 -12.62 -11.83
C GLU A 78 11.83 -13.93 -11.07
N ALA A 79 12.87 -14.51 -10.44
CA ALA A 79 12.72 -15.75 -9.69
C ALA A 79 11.95 -15.55 -8.39
N ASP A 80 12.06 -14.37 -7.76
CA ASP A 80 11.15 -13.99 -6.67
C ASP A 80 9.70 -13.97 -7.15
N VAL A 81 9.41 -13.42 -8.34
CA VAL A 81 8.05 -13.37 -8.90
C VAL A 81 7.52 -14.77 -9.21
N ASP A 82 8.34 -15.63 -9.79
CA ASP A 82 7.97 -17.01 -10.11
C ASP A 82 7.69 -17.85 -8.87
N ALA A 83 8.27 -17.49 -7.72
CA ALA A 83 8.01 -18.14 -6.44
C ALA A 83 6.73 -17.64 -5.76
N LEU A 84 6.09 -16.58 -6.27
CA LEU A 84 4.81 -16.08 -5.77
C LEU A 84 3.65 -16.85 -6.38
N ASP A 85 2.76 -17.30 -5.50
CA ASP A 85 1.52 -17.99 -5.82
C ASP A 85 0.33 -17.07 -5.50
N VAL A 86 -0.57 -16.91 -6.46
CA VAL A 86 -1.81 -16.14 -6.30
C VAL A 86 -2.98 -17.08 -6.05
N ARG A 87 -3.50 -17.04 -4.83
CA ARG A 87 -4.43 -18.04 -4.29
C ARG A 87 -5.91 -17.67 -4.41
N ALA A 88 -6.20 -16.48 -4.95
CA ALA A 88 -7.56 -16.00 -5.15
C ALA A 88 -7.71 -15.39 -6.55
N GLU A 89 -8.93 -15.42 -7.08
CA GLU A 89 -9.23 -14.80 -8.35
C GLU A 89 -9.28 -13.27 -8.20
N PRO A 90 -8.65 -12.52 -9.11
CA PRO A 90 -8.71 -11.07 -9.08
C PRO A 90 -10.15 -10.62 -9.31
N LEU A 91 -10.59 -9.64 -8.53
CA LEU A 91 -11.84 -8.96 -8.79
C LEU A 91 -11.71 -8.15 -10.07
N GLU A 92 -12.69 -8.30 -10.96
CA GLU A 92 -12.88 -7.37 -12.07
C GLU A 92 -13.20 -5.99 -11.47
N ILE A 93 -12.19 -5.14 -11.33
CA ILE A 93 -12.40 -3.77 -10.90
C ILE A 93 -12.74 -2.96 -12.15
N ASP A 94 -14.00 -2.54 -12.25
CA ASP A 94 -14.47 -1.55 -13.22
C ASP A 94 -13.52 -0.34 -13.27
N GLY A 95 -12.68 -0.31 -14.32
CA GLY A 95 -11.95 0.87 -14.75
C GLY A 95 -10.92 1.42 -13.76
N SER A 96 -9.85 0.68 -13.49
CA SER A 96 -8.48 1.22 -13.59
C SER A 96 -7.45 0.26 -12.99
N VAL A 97 -6.67 -0.34 -13.87
CA VAL A 97 -5.22 -0.26 -13.68
C VAL A 97 -4.91 1.24 -13.64
N SER A 98 -4.88 1.83 -12.45
CA SER A 98 -4.39 3.21 -12.30
C SER A 98 -2.88 3.10 -12.42
N ILE A 99 -2.36 3.15 -13.65
CA ILE A 99 -0.96 3.56 -13.86
C ILE A 99 -0.96 5.06 -13.56
N GLU A 100 -0.91 5.43 -12.29
CA GLU A 100 -0.59 6.81 -11.90
C GLU A 100 0.92 6.98 -12.13
N ARG A 101 1.32 7.08 -13.40
CA ARG A 101 2.68 7.44 -13.78
C ARG A 101 2.88 8.88 -13.30
N GLY A 102 3.53 9.05 -12.15
CA GLY A 102 3.92 10.34 -11.61
C GLY A 102 4.93 11.01 -12.54
N GLY A 103 4.43 11.65 -13.60
CA GLY A 103 5.26 12.25 -14.64
C GLY A 103 4.51 13.37 -15.33
N ASN A 104 4.79 14.60 -14.90
CA ASN A 104 4.40 15.81 -15.63
C ASN A 104 4.90 15.73 -17.09
N ALA A 105 3.99 15.62 -18.04
CA ALA A 105 4.28 15.88 -19.44
C ALA A 105 3.16 16.73 -20.05
N SER A 106 3.54 17.96 -20.37
CA SER A 106 2.74 19.00 -21.01
C SER A 106 1.91 18.49 -22.19
N SER A 107 0.61 18.78 -22.16
CA SER A 107 -0.30 18.64 -23.29
C SER A 107 0.15 19.55 -24.45
N GLU A 108 0.64 18.95 -25.53
CA GLU A 108 0.48 19.48 -26.88
C GLU A 108 -0.30 18.49 -27.72
N THR A 109 -1.62 18.70 -27.81
CA THR A 109 -2.52 18.07 -28.77
C THR A 109 -2.11 18.41 -30.19
N ASN A 110 -1.84 17.39 -31.01
CA ASN A 110 -1.97 17.49 -32.46
C ASN A 110 -2.85 16.36 -32.99
N ALA A 111 -3.93 16.76 -33.67
CA ALA A 111 -4.88 15.90 -34.33
C ALA A 111 -4.45 15.61 -35.77
N ASN A 112 -4.41 14.34 -36.17
CA ASN A 112 -4.98 13.86 -37.44
C ASN A 112 -4.75 12.36 -37.66
N GLY A 113 -5.73 11.70 -38.27
CA GLY A 113 -5.47 10.62 -39.22
C GLY A 113 -6.17 9.29 -38.93
N SER A 114 -7.35 9.10 -39.53
CA SER A 114 -8.03 7.82 -39.71
C SER A 114 -7.20 6.85 -40.57
N SER A 115 -7.15 5.56 -40.19
CA SER A 115 -7.08 4.38 -41.09
C SER A 115 -7.38 3.09 -40.31
N GLU A 116 -7.97 2.13 -41.03
CA GLU A 116 -8.57 0.85 -40.64
C GLU A 116 -7.55 -0.22 -40.14
N PRO A 117 -7.99 -1.42 -39.66
CA PRO A 117 -7.29 -2.17 -38.62
C PRO A 117 -6.17 -3.09 -39.15
N ASP A 118 -5.00 -3.01 -38.53
CA ASP A 118 -3.90 -3.95 -38.71
C ASP A 118 -4.10 -5.19 -37.80
N GLU A 119 -4.41 -6.33 -38.41
CA GLU A 119 -4.30 -7.66 -37.81
C GLU A 119 -2.82 -8.07 -37.69
N ASN A 120 -2.09 -7.43 -36.77
CA ASN A 120 -0.79 -7.95 -36.32
C ASN A 120 -0.34 -7.34 -34.98
N ALA A 121 -1.08 -7.60 -33.90
CA ALA A 121 -0.59 -7.37 -32.54
C ALA A 121 -0.02 -8.70 -32.00
N SER A 122 1.25 -8.96 -32.35
CA SER A 122 2.04 -9.96 -31.62
C SER A 122 2.46 -9.36 -30.28
N ASN A 123 1.81 -9.83 -29.21
CA ASN A 123 2.27 -9.84 -27.81
C ASN A 123 3.05 -8.60 -27.34
N GLU A 124 2.31 -7.56 -26.94
CA GLU A 124 2.76 -6.67 -25.88
C GLU A 124 2.68 -7.45 -24.55
N PRO A 125 3.65 -7.37 -23.62
CA PRO A 125 3.45 -7.85 -22.24
C PRO A 125 2.57 -6.84 -21.51
N GLY A 126 1.33 -6.68 -21.99
CA GLY A 126 0.30 -5.89 -21.37
C GLY A 126 -0.38 -6.75 -20.34
N GLY A 127 -0.08 -6.48 -19.06
CA GLY A 127 -0.72 -7.10 -17.91
C GLY A 127 -2.25 -7.01 -17.97
N GLY A 128 -2.88 -8.05 -18.49
CA GLY A 128 -4.32 -8.26 -18.43
C GLY A 128 -4.76 -8.81 -17.07
N PRO A 129 -6.07 -8.83 -16.79
CA PRO A 129 -6.62 -9.42 -15.56
C PRO A 129 -6.31 -10.91 -15.42
N ASP A 130 -5.91 -11.57 -16.50
CA ASP A 130 -5.53 -12.99 -16.54
C ASP A 130 -4.22 -13.29 -15.80
N ASP A 131 -3.41 -12.26 -15.51
CA ASP A 131 -2.17 -12.40 -14.75
C ASP A 131 -1.97 -11.25 -13.74
N PRO A 132 -2.36 -11.45 -12.47
CA PRO A 132 -2.31 -10.42 -11.44
C PRO A 132 -0.89 -9.98 -11.03
N LEU A 133 0.16 -10.71 -11.43
CA LEU A 133 1.56 -10.35 -11.14
C LEU A 133 2.31 -9.83 -12.37
N SER A 134 1.62 -9.64 -13.49
CA SER A 134 2.21 -9.17 -14.75
C SER A 134 2.99 -7.86 -14.62
N PHE A 135 2.57 -6.95 -13.74
CA PHE A 135 3.32 -5.72 -13.45
C PHE A 135 4.73 -6.00 -12.91
N LEU A 136 4.86 -6.92 -11.95
CA LEU A 136 6.18 -7.29 -11.41
C LEU A 136 7.05 -7.95 -12.47
N ARG A 137 6.48 -8.80 -13.33
CA ARG A 137 7.21 -9.43 -14.44
C ARG A 137 7.69 -8.43 -15.50
N GLY A 138 7.14 -7.21 -15.52
CA GLY A 138 7.54 -6.16 -16.44
C GLY A 138 8.69 -5.28 -15.94
N ILE A 139 9.11 -5.43 -14.68
CA ILE A 139 10.14 -4.58 -14.06
C ILE A 139 11.53 -4.97 -14.58
N ASP A 140 12.35 -3.96 -14.90
CA ASP A 140 13.78 -4.16 -15.11
C ASP A 140 14.52 -4.16 -13.77
N TYR A 141 14.76 -5.37 -13.23
CA TYR A 141 15.38 -5.55 -11.92
C TYR A 141 16.87 -5.16 -11.85
N GLU A 142 17.51 -4.85 -12.99
CA GLU A 142 18.87 -4.29 -13.00
C GLU A 142 18.87 -2.80 -12.62
N GLU A 143 17.74 -2.10 -12.80
CA GLU A 143 17.58 -0.67 -12.52
C GLU A 143 16.60 -0.38 -11.38
N SER A 144 15.63 -1.28 -11.17
CA SER A 144 14.49 -1.10 -10.27
C SER A 144 14.31 -2.28 -9.31
N THR A 145 13.48 -2.10 -8.29
CA THR A 145 13.04 -3.17 -7.38
C THR A 145 11.54 -3.16 -7.27
N GLY A 146 10.91 -4.34 -7.18
CA GLY A 146 9.50 -4.48 -6.90
C GLY A 146 9.20 -4.49 -5.39
N LEU A 147 8.10 -3.87 -4.99
CA LEU A 147 7.48 -4.03 -3.68
C LEU A 147 6.08 -4.59 -3.84
N LEU A 148 5.70 -5.53 -2.97
CA LEU A 148 4.35 -6.06 -2.90
C LEU A 148 3.78 -5.83 -1.51
N VAL A 149 2.69 -5.07 -1.43
CA VAL A 149 1.99 -4.74 -0.19
C VAL A 149 0.56 -5.26 -0.28
N GLN A 150 0.19 -6.17 0.63
CA GLN A 150 -1.15 -6.72 0.71
C GLN A 150 -1.86 -6.22 1.96
N GLU A 151 -3.06 -5.65 1.80
CA GLU A 151 -3.84 -5.08 2.90
C GLU A 151 -5.32 -5.43 2.79
N GLU A 152 -5.99 -5.62 3.92
CA GLU A 152 -7.45 -5.77 3.96
C GLU A 152 -8.12 -4.41 4.18
N VAL A 153 -8.98 -4.01 3.24
CA VAL A 153 -9.61 -2.69 3.21
C VAL A 153 -11.13 -2.82 3.17
N SER A 154 -11.85 -1.81 3.68
CA SER A 154 -13.29 -1.73 3.48
C SER A 154 -13.62 -1.60 1.99
N ALA A 155 -14.66 -2.30 1.53
CA ALA A 155 -15.04 -2.36 0.12
C ALA A 155 -15.38 -0.99 -0.49
N CYS A 156 -15.75 0.00 0.32
CA CYS A 156 -16.04 1.37 -0.10
C CYS A 156 -14.81 2.28 -0.22
N TYR A 157 -13.64 1.79 0.16
CA TYR A 157 -12.40 2.54 0.16
C TYR A 157 -11.33 1.84 -0.68
N ARG A 158 -10.33 2.61 -1.09
CA ARG A 158 -9.08 2.13 -1.67
C ARG A 158 -7.91 2.74 -0.92
N ASN A 159 -6.81 2.01 -0.91
CA ASN A 159 -5.55 2.49 -0.39
C ASN A 159 -4.77 3.10 -1.57
N ALA A 160 -4.57 4.41 -1.57
CA ALA A 160 -3.76 5.07 -2.60
C ALA A 160 -2.35 5.31 -2.06
N LEU A 161 -1.33 4.99 -2.84
CA LEU A 161 0.05 5.32 -2.51
C LEU A 161 0.19 6.85 -2.56
N GLN A 162 0.69 7.44 -1.48
CA GLN A 162 0.97 8.88 -1.43
C GLN A 162 2.39 9.17 -1.86
N TYR A 163 3.35 8.49 -1.24
CA TYR A 163 4.77 8.66 -1.52
C TYR A 163 5.56 7.46 -1.00
N VAL A 164 6.77 7.31 -1.52
CA VAL A 164 7.79 6.40 -1.00
C VAL A 164 8.96 7.26 -0.55
N GLU A 165 9.52 6.98 0.63
CA GLU A 165 10.67 7.70 1.15
C GLU A 165 11.81 6.73 1.48
N HIS A 166 13.05 7.22 1.35
CA HIS A 166 14.20 6.52 1.90
C HIS A 166 14.09 6.47 3.42
N ARG A 167 14.41 5.31 4.00
CA ARG A 167 14.67 5.24 5.44
C ARG A 167 16.14 5.57 5.68
N ASN A 168 16.41 6.34 6.72
CA ASN A 168 17.75 6.43 7.33
C ASN A 168 18.26 5.00 7.65
N GLY A 169 19.09 4.42 6.77
CA GLY A 169 19.52 3.02 6.82
C GLY A 169 19.31 2.26 5.51
N ASP A 170 18.78 1.04 5.61
CA ASP A 170 18.58 0.07 4.52
C ASP A 170 17.08 -0.14 4.29
N GLY A 171 16.62 -0.05 3.04
CA GLY A 171 15.21 -0.17 2.62
C GLY A 171 14.42 1.15 2.55
N VAL A 172 13.11 1.03 2.34
CA VAL A 172 12.20 2.17 2.12
C VAL A 172 11.04 2.19 3.12
N ARG A 173 10.36 3.35 3.21
CA ARG A 173 9.03 3.47 3.81
C ARG A 173 8.02 3.88 2.74
N VAL A 174 6.93 3.13 2.65
CA VAL A 174 5.77 3.48 1.81
C VAL A 174 4.70 4.13 2.67
N GLN A 175 4.15 5.25 2.20
CA GLN A 175 3.05 5.94 2.86
C GLN A 175 1.81 5.86 1.98
N PHE A 176 0.72 5.33 2.55
CA PHE A 176 -0.59 5.27 1.90
C PHE A 176 -1.56 6.28 2.53
N CYS A 177 -2.60 6.62 1.78
CA CYS A 177 -3.84 7.20 2.29
C CYS A 177 -5.04 6.32 1.97
N GLN A 178 -6.09 6.50 2.76
CA GLN A 178 -7.42 6.03 2.41
C GLN A 178 -8.13 7.06 1.52
N ALA A 179 -8.60 6.60 0.35
CA ALA A 179 -9.50 7.34 -0.52
C ALA A 179 -10.82 6.58 -0.67
N LYS A 180 -11.92 7.29 -0.89
CA LYS A 180 -13.19 6.64 -1.27
C LYS A 180 -13.05 6.10 -2.70
N ARG A 181 -13.72 4.97 -2.97
CA ARG A 181 -13.87 4.47 -4.34
C ARG A 181 -14.84 5.34 -5.13
N ASP A 182 -14.85 5.14 -6.44
CA ASP A 182 -15.78 5.80 -7.34
C ASP A 182 -17.23 5.55 -6.88
N PRO A 183 -18.09 6.58 -6.83
CA PRO A 183 -19.48 6.44 -6.38
C PRO A 183 -20.32 5.48 -7.24
N ASP A 184 -19.93 5.21 -8.48
CA ASP A 184 -20.64 4.28 -9.37
C ASP A 184 -20.34 2.81 -9.02
N VAL A 185 -19.35 2.55 -8.15
CA VAL A 185 -19.06 1.20 -7.68
C VAL A 185 -19.87 0.88 -6.42
N GLU A 186 -20.72 -0.14 -6.51
CA GLU A 186 -21.49 -0.62 -5.37
C GLU A 186 -20.57 -1.19 -4.28
N CYS A 187 -20.84 -0.80 -3.03
CA CYS A 187 -20.10 -1.28 -1.87
C CYS A 187 -20.97 -1.26 -0.62
N SER A 188 -20.70 -2.18 0.31
CA SER A 188 -21.21 -2.11 1.69
C SER A 188 -20.13 -1.62 2.65
N VAL A 189 -20.54 -0.94 3.70
CA VAL A 189 -19.64 -0.49 4.78
C VAL A 189 -19.07 -1.65 5.61
N ASP A 190 -19.80 -2.76 5.66
CA ASP A 190 -19.40 -3.98 6.37
C ASP A 190 -18.58 -4.94 5.49
N ASP A 191 -18.57 -4.71 4.17
CA ASP A 191 -17.82 -5.53 3.24
C ASP A 191 -16.34 -5.15 3.26
N ARG A 192 -15.51 -6.17 3.06
CA ARG A 192 -14.05 -6.09 3.07
C ARG A 192 -13.52 -6.67 1.76
N ARG A 193 -12.32 -6.27 1.38
CA ARG A 193 -11.60 -6.80 0.23
C ARG A 193 -10.11 -6.83 0.53
N ILE A 194 -9.38 -7.71 -0.11
CA ILE A 194 -7.92 -7.64 -0.12
C ILE A 194 -7.50 -6.72 -1.27
N GLN A 195 -6.57 -5.81 -0.98
CA GLN A 195 -5.90 -4.99 -1.97
C GLN A 195 -4.43 -5.37 -2.00
N VAL A 196 -3.94 -5.82 -3.16
CA VAL A 196 -2.53 -6.02 -3.43
C VAL A 196 -2.04 -4.82 -4.22
N THR A 197 -1.09 -4.08 -3.67
CA THR A 197 -0.42 -2.97 -4.33
C THR A 197 1.00 -3.41 -4.67
N MET A 198 1.31 -3.43 -5.97
CA MET A 198 2.65 -3.63 -6.49
C MET A 198 3.26 -2.27 -6.84
N ILE A 199 4.50 -2.05 -6.46
CA ILE A 199 5.19 -0.77 -6.60
C ILE A 199 6.57 -1.03 -7.21
N GLU A 200 6.89 -0.36 -8.30
CA GLU A 200 8.24 -0.31 -8.84
C GLU A 200 8.95 0.91 -8.26
N ILE A 201 10.06 0.68 -7.57
CA ILE A 201 10.94 1.76 -7.10
C ILE A 201 12.19 1.80 -7.99
N PRO A 202 12.65 2.98 -8.45
CA PRO A 202 13.80 3.11 -9.36
C PRO A 202 15.14 3.00 -8.62
N ILE A 203 15.27 1.92 -7.85
CA ILE A 203 16.44 1.56 -7.07
C ILE A 203 16.61 0.05 -7.20
N ALA A 204 17.70 -0.39 -7.83
CA ALA A 204 18.11 -1.78 -7.80
C ALA A 204 18.84 -2.11 -6.49
N TYR A 205 18.37 -3.13 -5.77
CA TYR A 205 19.04 -3.64 -4.58
C TYR A 205 19.83 -4.91 -4.90
N ASP A 206 21.12 -4.93 -4.57
CA ASP A 206 21.96 -6.14 -4.71
C ASP A 206 21.54 -7.29 -3.79
N SER A 207 20.81 -6.98 -2.71
CA SER A 207 20.33 -7.96 -1.74
C SER A 207 19.11 -7.44 -1.02
N ARG A 208 18.25 -8.35 -0.53
CA ARG A 208 16.98 -8.00 0.08
C ARG A 208 17.19 -7.07 1.28
N PRO A 209 16.60 -5.86 1.27
CA PRO A 209 16.68 -4.99 2.42
C PRO A 209 16.06 -5.64 3.65
N SER A 210 16.70 -5.42 4.78
CA SER A 210 16.34 -5.93 6.10
C SER A 210 15.18 -5.17 6.74
N ARG A 211 14.86 -3.97 6.25
CA ARG A 211 13.78 -3.14 6.78
C ARG A 211 12.79 -2.76 5.71
N PHE A 212 11.54 -2.66 6.12
CA PHE A 212 10.45 -2.10 5.36
C PHE A 212 9.55 -1.34 6.35
N GLY A 213 9.09 -0.15 5.95
CA GLY A 213 8.13 0.63 6.74
C GLY A 213 6.84 0.87 5.98
N GLY A 214 5.70 0.60 6.60
CA GLY A 214 4.39 1.04 6.12
C GLY A 214 3.85 2.20 6.97
N GLY A 215 3.15 3.12 6.33
CA GLY A 215 2.42 4.20 6.98
C GLY A 215 1.00 4.35 6.44
N TRP A 216 0.05 4.69 7.32
CA TRP A 216 -1.37 4.83 6.99
C TRP A 216 -1.92 6.19 7.40
N ARG A 217 -2.66 6.86 6.51
CA ARG A 217 -3.45 8.06 6.81
C ARG A 217 -4.88 7.89 6.34
N SER A 218 -5.83 8.52 7.04
CA SER A 218 -7.26 8.48 6.70
C SER A 218 -7.66 9.42 5.55
N ASN A 219 -6.73 10.23 5.06
CA ASN A 219 -6.95 11.20 3.99
C ASN A 219 -5.66 11.36 3.16
N CYS A 220 -5.82 11.78 1.90
CA CYS A 220 -4.74 11.94 0.94
C CYS A 220 -4.17 13.37 0.89
N ARG A 221 -4.20 14.09 2.02
CA ARG A 221 -3.49 15.37 2.11
C ARG A 221 -2.04 15.09 2.49
N LEU A 222 -1.12 15.55 1.65
CA LEU A 222 0.31 15.49 1.91
C LEU A 222 0.67 16.27 3.19
N PRO A 223 1.66 15.82 3.97
CA PRO A 223 2.16 16.59 5.11
C PRO A 223 2.75 17.94 4.64
N PRO A 224 2.71 19.01 5.47
CA PRO A 224 3.17 20.34 5.08
C PRO A 224 4.61 20.40 4.58
N ASP A 225 5.46 19.53 5.09
CA ASP A 225 6.90 19.44 4.79
C ASP A 225 7.20 18.50 3.61
N HIS A 226 6.18 17.96 2.94
CA HIS A 226 6.36 17.15 1.74
C HIS A 226 6.87 18.04 0.58
N PRO A 227 7.83 17.56 -0.24
CA PRO A 227 8.42 18.36 -1.32
C PRO A 227 7.39 18.86 -2.35
N ASP A 228 6.34 18.09 -2.61
CA ASP A 228 5.25 18.47 -3.54
C ASP A 228 4.22 19.46 -2.95
N VAL A 229 4.32 19.84 -1.68
CA VAL A 229 3.45 20.89 -1.13
C VAL A 229 4.00 22.24 -1.55
N GLU A 230 3.30 22.90 -2.47
CA GLU A 230 3.61 24.26 -2.92
C GLU A 230 3.68 25.22 -1.71
N ASP A 231 4.72 26.06 -1.67
CA ASP A 231 4.99 27.06 -0.62
C ASP A 231 3.78 27.99 -0.31
N GLY A 232 2.82 28.08 -1.23
CA GLY A 232 1.61 28.89 -1.09
C GLY A 232 0.57 28.35 -0.11
N ASP A 233 0.56 27.04 0.16
CA ASP A 233 -0.43 26.36 1.00
C ASP A 233 0.03 26.20 2.47
N ARG A 234 1.26 26.62 2.80
CA ARG A 234 1.80 26.60 4.17
C ARG A 234 1.39 27.84 4.99
N ARG A 235 0.09 28.17 5.02
CA ARG A 235 -0.46 29.34 5.75
C ARG A 235 -1.47 28.99 6.83
#